data_AF-A0A842M0M3-F1
#
_entry.id   AF-A0A842M0M3-F1
#
_cell.length_a   1.000
_cell.length_b   1.000
_cell.length_c   1.000
_cell.angle_alpha   90.00
_cell.angle_beta   90.00
_cell.angle_gamma   90.00
#
_symmetry.space_group_name_H-M   'P 1'
#
loop_
_entity.id
_entity.type
_entity.pdbx_description
1 polymer ?
#
loop_
_entity_poly.entity_id
_entity_poly.type
_entity_poly.pdbx_seq_one_letter_code
_entity_poly.pdbx_strand_id
1 'polypeptide(L)'
;DSDFDDTAAAIQALIAGGEPRDSEVIQKALEYLRRGQNEDGGMSYEEGLQSNSASDAWTIQALVSAGVNPAEWKKGEKSVVEHLLELQEEDGHFRYSTDYDSNPGYMTVCAIMALLGEPHPVKPEFKETEVHGIEESAQVEETPAAEETKVTEAVETQKTPSRETPGFEVLLAIFSIILISVMRRRG
;
A
#
# COMPACT_ATOMS: atom_id res chain seq x y z
N ASP A 1 7.53 -23.13 3.51
CA ASP A 1 7.58 -22.42 4.80
C ASP A 1 6.84 -21.11 4.67
N SER A 2 6.46 -20.51 5.79
CA SER A 2 5.79 -19.22 5.89
C SER A 2 6.70 -18.28 6.68
N ASP A 3 6.61 -16.98 6.40
CA ASP A 3 7.39 -15.92 7.03
C ASP A 3 6.50 -14.95 7.84
N PHE A 4 7.10 -13.88 8.38
CA PHE A 4 6.38 -12.90 9.19
C PHE A 4 5.41 -12.05 8.34
N ASP A 5 5.73 -11.76 7.08
CA ASP A 5 4.89 -10.98 6.18
C ASP A 5 3.64 -11.79 5.79
N ASP A 6 3.81 -13.06 5.44
CA ASP A 6 2.74 -14.03 5.19
C ASP A 6 1.79 -14.12 6.39
N THR A 7 2.35 -14.22 7.60
CA THR A 7 1.56 -14.32 8.83
C THR A 7 0.81 -13.01 9.10
N ALA A 8 1.43 -11.85 8.87
CA ALA A 8 0.79 -10.56 9.01
C ALA A 8 -0.37 -10.39 8.00
N ALA A 9 -0.19 -10.85 6.76
CA ALA A 9 -1.27 -10.88 5.77
C ALA A 9 -2.40 -11.82 6.20
N ALA A 10 -2.08 -13.00 6.75
CA ALA A 10 -3.07 -13.96 7.24
C ALA A 10 -3.90 -13.40 8.40
N ILE A 11 -3.30 -12.67 9.35
CA ILE A 11 -4.02 -11.98 10.43
C ILE A 11 -5.08 -11.02 9.85
N GLN A 12 -4.67 -10.16 8.92
CA GLN A 12 -5.57 -9.21 8.27
C GLN A 12 -6.72 -9.94 7.55
N ALA A 13 -6.40 -10.98 6.78
CA ALA A 13 -7.39 -11.76 6.03
C ALA A 13 -8.37 -12.50 6.95
N LEU A 14 -7.90 -13.13 8.02
CA LEU A 14 -8.75 -13.84 8.99
C LEU A 14 -9.73 -12.89 9.67
N ILE A 15 -9.24 -11.75 10.16
CA ILE A 15 -10.08 -10.75 10.82
C ILE A 15 -11.09 -10.16 9.83
N ALA A 16 -10.68 -9.86 8.60
CA ALA A 16 -11.58 -9.42 7.55
C ALA A 16 -12.65 -10.48 7.19
N GLY A 17 -12.29 -11.76 7.30
CA GLY A 17 -13.18 -12.91 7.14
C GLY A 17 -14.12 -13.17 8.33
N GLY A 18 -14.01 -12.39 9.41
CA GLY A 18 -14.88 -12.48 10.58
C GLY A 18 -14.29 -13.23 11.77
N GLU A 19 -13.01 -13.61 11.73
CA GLU A 19 -12.33 -14.16 12.89
C GLU A 19 -12.28 -13.11 14.02
N PRO A 20 -12.67 -13.45 15.26
CA PRO A 20 -12.58 -12.52 16.38
C PRO A 20 -11.13 -12.08 16.63
N ARG A 21 -10.93 -10.78 16.86
CA ARG A 21 -9.60 -10.19 17.12
C ARG A 21 -8.93 -10.79 18.37
N ASP A 22 -9.71 -11.25 19.33
CA ASP A 22 -9.28 -11.86 20.58
C ASP A 22 -9.20 -13.40 20.53
N SER A 23 -9.37 -14.01 19.34
CA SER A 23 -9.30 -15.46 19.21
C SER A 23 -7.90 -16.01 19.47
N GLU A 24 -7.83 -17.28 19.89
CA GLU A 24 -6.56 -17.98 20.11
C GLU A 24 -5.68 -18.02 18.85
N VAL A 25 -6.30 -18.05 17.66
CA VAL A 25 -5.59 -18.04 16.38
C VAL A 25 -4.87 -16.71 16.17
N ILE A 26 -5.57 -15.58 16.37
CA ILE A 26 -4.97 -14.26 16.22
C ILE A 26 -3.90 -14.02 17.30
N GLN A 27 -4.15 -14.42 18.54
CA GLN A 27 -3.15 -14.28 19.61
C GLN A 27 -1.86 -15.05 19.31
N LYS A 28 -1.95 -16.31 18.85
CA LYS A 28 -0.78 -17.10 18.44
C LYS A 28 -0.03 -16.49 17.26
N ALA A 29 -0.76 -15.95 16.28
CA ALA A 29 -0.15 -15.28 15.13
C ALA A 29 0.60 -14.01 15.56
N LEU A 30 0.04 -13.22 16.47
CA LEU A 30 0.72 -12.05 17.04
C LEU A 30 1.95 -12.44 17.87
N GLU A 31 1.88 -13.52 18.65
CA GLU A 31 3.05 -14.07 19.37
C GLU A 31 4.16 -14.50 18.41
N TYR A 32 3.79 -15.11 17.27
CA TYR A 32 4.74 -15.45 16.22
C TYR A 32 5.40 -14.19 15.62
N LEU A 33 4.62 -13.16 15.26
CA LEU A 33 5.18 -11.88 14.80
C LEU A 33 6.11 -11.25 15.84
N ARG A 34 5.87 -11.43 17.14
CA ARG A 34 6.75 -10.89 18.20
C ARG A 34 8.19 -11.43 18.11
N ARG A 35 8.39 -12.61 17.52
CA ARG A 35 9.72 -13.20 17.30
C ARG A 35 10.50 -12.49 16.19
N GLY A 36 9.81 -11.90 15.22
CA GLY A 36 10.43 -11.21 14.09
C GLY A 36 10.90 -9.79 14.40
N GLN A 37 10.49 -9.22 15.53
CA GLN A 37 10.94 -7.90 15.95
C GLN A 37 12.38 -7.97 16.48
N ASN A 38 13.24 -7.10 15.98
CA ASN A 38 14.64 -6.96 16.36
C ASN A 38 14.85 -5.88 17.44
N GLU A 39 16.05 -5.80 18.02
CA GLU A 39 16.38 -4.82 19.08
C GLU A 39 16.38 -3.36 18.59
N ASP A 40 16.44 -3.14 17.27
CA ASP A 40 16.26 -1.83 16.65
C ASP A 40 14.80 -1.38 16.56
N GLY A 41 13.86 -2.22 17.02
CA GLY A 41 12.43 -1.98 16.98
C GLY A 41 11.75 -2.44 15.69
N GLY A 42 12.51 -2.70 14.63
CA GLY A 42 12.01 -3.10 13.32
C GLY A 42 11.74 -4.59 13.20
N MET A 43 11.09 -4.96 12.09
CA MET A 43 10.69 -6.31 11.74
C MET A 43 11.58 -6.87 10.67
N SER A 44 12.08 -8.08 10.92
CA SER A 44 12.73 -8.90 9.90
C SER A 44 11.68 -9.65 9.08
N TYR A 45 12.07 -10.09 7.87
CA TYR A 45 11.25 -11.01 7.05
C TYR A 45 11.28 -12.44 7.62
N GLU A 46 12.45 -12.89 8.10
CA GLU A 46 12.65 -14.13 8.83
C GLU A 46 13.53 -13.91 10.07
N GLU A 47 13.40 -14.80 11.06
CA GLU A 47 14.07 -14.64 12.36
C GLU A 47 15.59 -14.57 12.22
N GLY A 48 16.19 -13.51 12.78
CA GLY A 48 17.63 -13.28 12.76
C GLY A 48 18.15 -12.54 11.52
N LEU A 49 17.26 -12.15 10.59
CA LEU A 49 17.61 -11.25 9.49
C LEU A 49 17.51 -9.78 9.91
N GLN A 50 18.03 -8.89 9.06
CA GLN A 50 17.93 -7.44 9.24
C GLN A 50 16.48 -6.96 9.15
N SER A 51 16.16 -5.94 9.93
CA SER A 51 14.88 -5.23 9.88
C SER A 51 14.68 -4.50 8.54
N ASN A 52 13.44 -4.43 8.06
CA ASN A 52 13.12 -3.76 6.80
C ASN A 52 11.72 -3.12 6.82
N SER A 53 11.53 -2.08 5.99
CA SER A 53 10.30 -1.29 5.95
C SER A 53 9.08 -2.06 5.46
N ALA A 54 9.24 -3.08 4.61
CA ALA A 54 8.11 -3.86 4.11
C ALA A 54 7.52 -4.72 5.23
N SER A 55 8.37 -5.44 5.96
CA SER A 55 7.96 -6.25 7.11
C SER A 55 7.42 -5.39 8.25
N ASP A 56 7.97 -4.19 8.48
CA ASP A 56 7.39 -3.22 9.40
C ASP A 56 5.96 -2.85 8.98
N ALA A 57 5.78 -2.49 7.71
CA ALA A 57 4.50 -2.05 7.19
C ALA A 57 3.42 -3.16 7.24
N TRP A 58 3.77 -4.40 6.89
CA TRP A 58 2.87 -5.54 7.01
C TRP A 58 2.49 -5.81 8.47
N THR A 59 3.47 -5.78 9.37
CA THR A 59 3.25 -5.98 10.80
C THR A 59 2.35 -4.90 11.37
N ILE A 60 2.62 -3.61 11.08
CA ILE A 60 1.79 -2.48 11.53
C ILE A 60 0.33 -2.69 11.10
N GLN A 61 0.08 -3.05 9.84
CA GLN A 61 -1.28 -3.30 9.37
C GLN A 61 -1.94 -4.50 10.07
N ALA A 62 -1.20 -5.59 10.34
CA ALA A 62 -1.71 -6.71 11.14
C ALA A 62 -2.11 -6.27 12.56
N LEU A 63 -1.28 -5.46 13.21
CA LEU A 63 -1.54 -4.92 14.55
C LEU A 63 -2.79 -4.06 14.58
N VAL A 64 -2.92 -3.14 13.62
CA VAL A 64 -4.11 -2.27 13.51
C VAL A 64 -5.38 -3.09 13.25
N SER A 65 -5.31 -4.09 12.36
CA SER A 65 -6.39 -5.05 12.15
C SER A 65 -6.79 -5.79 13.43
N ALA A 66 -5.82 -6.17 14.25
CA ALA A 66 -6.06 -6.79 15.56
C ALA A 66 -6.50 -5.80 16.65
N GLY A 67 -6.51 -4.50 16.38
CA GLY A 67 -6.82 -3.46 17.38
C GLY A 67 -5.69 -3.24 18.40
N VAL A 68 -4.47 -3.65 18.07
CA VAL A 68 -3.27 -3.43 18.86
C VAL A 68 -2.61 -2.14 18.39
N ASN A 69 -2.22 -1.27 19.33
CA ASN A 69 -1.51 -0.03 19.00
C ASN A 69 -0.07 -0.35 18.54
N PRO A 70 0.28 -0.11 17.27
CA PRO A 70 1.62 -0.43 16.76
C PRO A 70 2.72 0.44 17.38
N ALA A 71 2.41 1.64 17.88
CA ALA A 71 3.39 2.48 18.58
C ALA A 71 3.82 1.88 19.94
N GLU A 72 3.05 0.94 20.50
CA GLU A 72 3.42 0.21 21.72
C GLU A 72 4.03 -1.17 21.42
N TRP A 73 4.09 -1.56 20.14
CA TRP A 73 4.73 -2.79 19.70
C TRP A 73 6.23 -2.57 19.61
N LYS A 74 6.89 -2.70 20.76
CA LYS A 74 8.30 -2.40 20.94
C LYS A 74 9.14 -3.60 21.36
N LYS A 75 10.41 -3.51 21.00
CA LYS A 75 11.53 -4.31 21.53
C LYS A 75 12.72 -3.36 21.72
N GLY A 76 13.38 -3.47 22.87
CA GLY A 76 14.31 -2.43 23.31
C GLY A 76 13.60 -1.10 23.56
N GLU A 77 14.15 -0.01 23.02
CA GLU A 77 13.65 1.36 23.21
C GLU A 77 12.75 1.85 22.07
N LYS A 78 12.65 1.09 20.97
CA LYS A 78 11.94 1.51 19.75
C LYS A 78 10.76 0.61 19.41
N SER A 79 9.72 1.23 18.89
CA SER A 79 8.57 0.57 18.29
C SER A 79 8.81 0.28 16.81
N VAL A 80 7.99 -0.62 16.25
CA VAL A 80 7.96 -0.90 14.81
C VAL A 80 7.62 0.36 13.98
N VAL A 81 6.82 1.27 14.53
CA VAL A 81 6.48 2.54 13.87
C VAL A 81 7.69 3.47 13.83
N GLU A 82 8.44 3.57 14.94
CA GLU A 82 9.65 4.40 14.99
C GLU A 82 10.72 3.88 14.04
N HIS A 83 10.95 2.57 13.98
CA HIS A 83 11.89 2.00 13.02
C HIS A 83 11.48 2.28 11.56
N LEU A 84 10.21 2.12 11.20
CA LEU A 84 9.72 2.45 9.85
C LEU A 84 9.98 3.92 9.50
N LEU A 85 9.73 4.85 10.44
CA LEU A 85 9.96 6.27 10.24
C LEU A 85 11.45 6.63 10.09
N GLU A 86 12.35 5.88 10.72
CA GLU A 86 13.80 6.06 10.55
C GLU A 86 14.30 5.69 9.15
N LEU A 87 13.53 4.88 8.41
CA LEU A 87 13.84 4.53 7.03
C LEU A 87 13.35 5.59 6.01
N GLN A 88 12.69 6.66 6.46
CA GLN A 88 12.31 7.77 5.60
C GLN A 88 13.51 8.70 5.31
N GLU A 89 13.75 8.98 4.04
CA GLU A 89 14.80 9.88 3.57
C GLU A 89 14.30 11.33 3.40
N GLU A 90 15.22 12.27 3.19
CA GLU A 90 14.93 13.72 3.12
C GLU A 90 13.95 14.11 2.00
N ASP A 91 14.00 13.40 0.87
CA ASP A 91 13.07 13.58 -0.25
C ASP A 91 11.70 12.89 -0.04
N GLY A 92 11.54 12.19 1.09
CA GLY A 92 10.30 11.60 1.56
C GLY A 92 10.06 10.14 1.20
N HIS A 93 10.92 9.51 0.39
CA HIS A 93 10.80 8.07 0.11
C HIS A 93 11.23 7.25 1.32
N PHE A 94 10.79 5.98 1.35
CA PHE A 94 11.24 5.01 2.35
C PHE A 94 12.19 4.01 1.72
N ARG A 95 13.32 3.76 2.40
CA ARG A 95 14.29 2.72 2.03
C ARG A 95 13.79 1.35 2.45
N TYR A 96 14.32 0.31 1.82
CA TYR A 96 14.05 -1.06 2.25
C TYR A 96 14.64 -1.35 3.64
N SER A 97 15.92 -1.03 3.85
CA SER A 97 16.57 -1.11 5.16
C SER A 97 17.63 -0.02 5.29
N THR A 98 18.28 0.06 6.45
CA THR A 98 19.39 1.01 6.70
C THR A 98 20.47 0.95 5.61
N ASP A 99 20.79 -0.27 5.14
CA ASP A 99 21.88 -0.48 4.19
C ASP A 99 21.43 -0.45 2.73
N TYR A 100 20.13 -0.63 2.46
CA TYR A 100 19.62 -0.85 1.10
C TYR A 100 18.42 0.03 0.78
N ASP A 101 18.57 0.83 -0.28
CA ASP A 101 17.50 1.63 -0.88
C ASP A 101 16.85 0.91 -2.09
N SER A 102 16.38 -0.31 -1.84
CA SER A 102 15.82 -1.18 -2.88
C SER A 102 14.32 -0.96 -3.04
N ASN A 103 13.87 -0.76 -4.29
CA ASN A 103 12.45 -0.60 -4.64
C ASN A 103 11.71 0.50 -3.82
N PRO A 104 12.26 1.73 -3.75
CA PRO A 104 11.74 2.79 -2.87
C PRO A 104 10.29 3.17 -3.17
N GLY A 105 9.85 3.03 -4.42
CA GLY A 105 8.44 3.25 -4.80
C GLY A 105 7.50 2.27 -4.08
N TYR A 106 7.83 0.99 -4.06
CA TYR A 106 7.04 -0.01 -3.35
C TYR A 106 7.12 0.17 -1.82
N MET A 107 8.32 0.42 -1.28
CA MET A 107 8.51 0.67 0.16
C MET A 107 7.69 1.87 0.63
N THR A 108 7.69 2.95 -0.14
CA THR A 108 6.91 4.16 0.16
C THR A 108 5.40 3.87 0.17
N VAL A 109 4.90 3.08 -0.79
CA VAL A 109 3.47 2.69 -0.81
C VAL A 109 3.12 1.86 0.43
N CYS A 110 3.93 0.86 0.77
CA CYS A 110 3.72 0.05 1.97
C CYS A 110 3.75 0.91 3.24
N ALA A 111 4.74 1.79 3.37
CA ALA A 111 4.90 2.67 4.52
C ALA A 111 3.70 3.61 4.69
N ILE A 112 3.22 4.24 3.61
CA ILE A 112 2.06 5.14 3.65
C ILE A 112 0.81 4.38 4.11
N MET A 113 0.53 3.19 3.58
CA MET A 113 -0.63 2.39 4.02
C MET A 113 -0.57 2.05 5.51
N ALA A 114 0.61 1.62 5.97
CA ALA A 114 0.85 1.30 7.37
C ALA A 114 0.70 2.53 8.29
N LEU A 115 1.31 3.66 7.94
CA LEU A 115 1.30 4.89 8.75
C LEU A 115 -0.06 5.59 8.77
N LEU A 116 -0.90 5.39 7.75
CA LEU A 116 -2.30 5.82 7.79
C LEU A 116 -3.15 4.98 8.75
N GLY A 117 -2.66 3.80 9.18
CA GLY A 117 -3.42 2.90 10.03
C GLY A 117 -4.62 2.29 9.32
N GLU A 118 -4.53 2.12 7.99
CA GLU A 118 -5.60 1.56 7.17
C GLU A 118 -5.20 0.16 6.69
N PRO A 119 -5.55 -0.90 7.44
CA PRO A 119 -5.14 -2.25 7.08
C PRO A 119 -5.96 -2.83 5.93
N HIS A 120 -5.43 -3.84 5.26
CA HIS A 120 -6.16 -4.53 4.21
C HIS A 120 -7.32 -5.40 4.77
N PRO A 121 -8.41 -5.56 4.01
CA PRO A 121 -8.73 -4.82 2.79
C PRO A 121 -9.16 -3.38 3.10
N VAL A 122 -8.62 -2.42 2.35
CA VAL A 122 -9.08 -1.03 2.40
C VAL A 122 -10.48 -1.00 1.78
N LYS A 123 -11.50 -0.78 2.61
CA LYS A 123 -12.89 -0.78 2.15
C LYS A 123 -13.11 0.45 1.27
N PRO A 124 -13.61 0.31 0.03
CA PRO A 124 -13.96 1.47 -0.78
C PRO A 124 -15.10 2.23 -0.10
N GLU A 125 -14.88 3.52 0.17
CA GLU A 125 -15.98 4.43 0.46
C GLU A 125 -16.72 4.72 -0.85
N PHE A 126 -17.80 3.98 -1.09
CA PHE A 126 -18.73 4.35 -2.16
C PHE A 126 -19.52 5.58 -1.72
N LYS A 127 -19.12 6.76 -2.20
CA LYS A 127 -20.02 7.92 -2.18
C LYS A 127 -21.10 7.68 -3.23
N GLU A 128 -22.33 7.42 -2.79
CA GLU A 128 -23.50 7.45 -3.66
C GLU A 128 -23.56 8.83 -4.32
N THR A 129 -23.17 8.89 -5.58
CA THR A 129 -23.41 10.07 -6.40
C THR A 129 -24.81 9.89 -6.95
N GLU A 130 -25.75 10.78 -6.59
CA GLU A 130 -27.05 10.83 -7.23
C GLU A 130 -26.85 11.05 -8.72
N VAL A 131 -27.02 9.99 -9.51
CA VAL A 131 -26.97 10.08 -10.98
C VAL A 131 -28.29 10.70 -11.40
N HIS A 132 -28.32 12.01 -11.63
CA HIS A 132 -29.45 12.65 -12.29
C HIS A 132 -29.48 12.12 -13.73
N GLY A 133 -30.57 11.41 -14.06
CA GLY A 133 -30.65 10.49 -15.20
C GLY A 133 -30.11 11.06 -16.52
N ILE A 134 -29.16 10.35 -17.11
CA ILE A 134 -28.83 10.52 -18.52
C ILE A 134 -29.75 9.55 -19.26
N GLU A 135 -30.69 10.10 -20.02
CA GLU A 135 -31.55 9.30 -20.89
C GLU A 135 -30.70 8.50 -21.88
N GLU A 136 -30.93 7.19 -21.87
CA GLU A 136 -30.29 6.21 -22.72
C GLU A 136 -30.79 6.36 -24.16
N SER A 137 -29.97 6.93 -25.06
CA SER A 137 -30.14 6.74 -26.50
C SER A 137 -29.03 5.85 -27.03
N ALA A 138 -29.16 4.54 -26.80
CA ALA A 138 -28.32 3.54 -27.44
C ALA A 138 -28.70 3.42 -28.91
N GLN A 139 -27.82 3.86 -29.81
CA GLN A 139 -27.79 3.34 -31.18
C GLN A 139 -26.63 2.35 -31.28
N VAL A 140 -27.00 1.07 -31.42
CA VAL A 140 -26.09 -0.03 -31.69
C VAL A 140 -25.86 -0.07 -33.19
N GLU A 141 -24.68 0.35 -33.66
CA GLU A 141 -24.20 -0.01 -34.99
C GLU A 141 -23.43 -1.33 -34.91
N GLU A 142 -23.86 -2.31 -35.72
CA GLU A 142 -23.27 -3.64 -35.79
C GLU A 142 -21.88 -3.65 -36.43
N THR A 143 -20.95 -4.41 -35.85
CA THR A 143 -19.61 -4.68 -36.39
C THR A 143 -19.67 -5.69 -37.54
N PRO A 144 -19.14 -5.40 -38.75
CA PRO A 144 -19.02 -6.41 -39.80
C PRO A 144 -17.91 -7.43 -39.48
N ALA A 145 -18.19 -8.68 -39.87
CA ALA A 145 -17.39 -9.88 -39.63
C ALA A 145 -15.97 -9.84 -40.24
N ALA A 146 -15.05 -10.55 -39.58
CA ALA A 146 -13.67 -10.72 -40.00
C ALA A 146 -13.53 -11.68 -41.20
N GLU A 147 -12.82 -11.24 -42.25
CA GLU A 147 -12.25 -12.11 -43.28
C GLU A 147 -10.77 -12.39 -42.96
N GLU A 148 -10.38 -13.67 -43.03
CA GLU A 148 -8.99 -14.12 -42.91
C GLU A 148 -8.15 -13.61 -44.09
N THR A 149 -6.97 -13.04 -43.81
CA THR A 149 -5.94 -12.85 -44.83
C THR A 149 -4.56 -13.26 -44.31
N LYS A 150 -3.88 -13.98 -45.20
CA LYS A 150 -2.62 -14.70 -45.11
C LYS A 150 -1.44 -13.85 -44.61
N VAL A 151 -0.60 -14.47 -43.77
CA VAL A 151 0.68 -13.95 -43.26
C VAL A 151 1.69 -13.74 -44.40
N THR A 152 2.19 -12.51 -44.58
CA THR A 152 3.57 -12.28 -45.02
C THR A 152 4.06 -10.86 -44.69
N GLU A 153 5.30 -10.82 -44.21
CA GLU A 153 6.26 -9.71 -44.15
C GLU A 153 6.25 -8.75 -42.95
N ALA A 154 7.44 -8.65 -42.33
CA ALA A 154 7.75 -7.92 -41.11
C ALA A 154 7.78 -6.40 -41.37
N VAL A 155 7.05 -5.65 -40.55
CA VAL A 155 7.04 -4.18 -40.56
C VAL A 155 7.73 -3.65 -39.31
N GLU A 156 8.69 -2.78 -39.57
CA GLU A 156 9.49 -1.95 -38.68
C GLU A 156 8.64 -1.24 -37.59
N THR A 157 9.08 -1.31 -36.33
CA THR A 157 8.36 -0.78 -35.17
C THR A 157 8.37 0.75 -35.14
N GLN A 158 7.25 1.36 -35.54
CA GLN A 158 6.96 2.76 -35.24
C GLN A 158 6.52 2.93 -33.78
N LYS A 159 7.13 3.89 -33.09
CA LYS A 159 6.84 4.31 -31.71
C LYS A 159 5.43 4.91 -31.62
N THR A 160 4.51 4.23 -30.93
CA THR A 160 3.17 4.74 -30.63
C THR A 160 3.24 5.92 -29.65
N PRO A 161 2.48 7.01 -29.84
CA PRO A 161 2.41 8.10 -28.86
C PRO A 161 1.68 7.62 -27.58
N SER A 162 2.20 8.04 -26.42
CA SER A 162 1.62 7.72 -25.11
C SER A 162 0.24 8.34 -24.97
N ARG A 163 -0.76 7.50 -24.66
CA ARG A 163 -2.10 7.96 -24.27
C ARG A 163 -2.04 8.33 -22.79
N GLU A 164 -2.31 9.57 -22.45
CA GLU A 164 -2.35 10.03 -21.05
C GLU A 164 -3.48 9.33 -20.29
N THR A 165 -3.19 8.88 -19.07
CA THR A 165 -4.16 8.26 -18.16
C THR A 165 -4.98 9.36 -17.47
N PRO A 166 -6.30 9.45 -17.69
CA PRO A 166 -7.12 10.46 -17.02
C PRO A 166 -7.19 10.15 -15.50
N GLY A 167 -6.79 11.10 -14.65
CA GLY A 167 -6.97 10.99 -13.19
C GLY A 167 -5.89 11.64 -12.32
N PHE A 168 -4.68 11.88 -12.84
CA PHE A 168 -3.57 12.47 -12.05
C PHE A 168 -3.52 14.01 -12.05
N GLU A 169 -4.19 14.66 -13.01
CA GLU A 169 -4.21 16.13 -13.13
C GLU A 169 -4.91 16.83 -11.93
N VAL A 170 -5.87 16.17 -11.28
CA VAL A 170 -6.65 16.77 -10.18
C VAL A 170 -5.84 16.83 -8.87
N LEU A 171 -4.88 15.93 -8.67
CA LEU A 171 -4.05 15.88 -7.45
C LEU A 171 -3.04 17.04 -7.38
N LEU A 172 -2.50 17.47 -8.52
CA LEU A 172 -1.56 18.61 -8.59
C LEU A 172 -2.25 19.95 -8.29
N ALA A 173 -3.53 20.09 -8.63
CA ALA A 173 -4.30 21.30 -8.33
C ALA A 173 -4.55 21.48 -6.82
N ILE A 174 -4.74 20.39 -6.07
CA ILE A 174 -5.02 20.46 -4.62
C ILE A 174 -3.75 20.83 -3.83
N PHE A 175 -2.58 20.30 -4.22
CA PHE A 175 -1.30 20.72 -3.62
C PHE A 175 -0.95 22.19 -3.89
N SER A 176 -1.33 22.70 -5.07
CA SER A 176 -1.07 24.10 -5.46
C SER A 176 -1.88 25.11 -4.64
N ILE A 177 -3.13 24.77 -4.29
CA ILE A 177 -4.03 25.65 -3.51
C ILE A 177 -3.62 25.72 -2.03
N ILE A 178 -3.04 24.63 -1.50
CA ILE A 178 -2.55 24.57 -0.12
C ILE A 178 -1.26 25.39 0.04
N LEU A 179 -0.32 25.33 -0.92
CA LEU A 179 0.90 26.16 -0.88
C LEU A 179 0.59 27.66 -0.93
N ILE A 180 -0.33 28.09 -1.81
CA ILE A 180 -0.69 29.51 -1.97
C ILE A 180 -1.38 30.06 -0.69
N SER A 181 -2.13 29.22 0.02
CA SER A 181 -2.81 29.61 1.27
C SER A 181 -1.87 29.73 2.47
N VAL A 182 -0.80 28.93 2.51
CA VAL A 182 0.23 29.00 3.57
C VAL A 182 1.16 30.20 3.36
N MET A 183 1.48 30.57 2.11
CA MET A 183 2.33 31.72 1.81
C MET A 183 1.65 33.08 2.08
N ARG A 184 0.31 33.17 1.97
CA ARG A 184 -0.43 34.41 2.25
C ARG A 184 -0.68 34.72 3.73
N ARG A 185 -0.43 33.77 4.65
CA ARG A 185 -0.57 33.97 6.10
C ARG A 185 0.74 34.37 6.82
N ARG A 186 1.85 34.44 6.09
CA ARG A 186 3.18 34.80 6.63
C ARG A 186 3.78 36.08 6.03
N GLY A 187 2.97 36.91 5.37
CA GLY A 187 3.33 38.25 4.91
C GLY A 187 2.64 39.33 5.71
#